data_AF-A0AAC8Q3E8-F1
#
_entry.id   AF-A0AAC8Q3E8-F1
#
_cell.length_a   1.000
_cell.length_b   1.000
_cell.length_c   1.000
_cell.angle_alpha   90.00
_cell.angle_beta   90.00
_cell.angle_gamma   90.00
#
_symmetry.space_group_name_H-M   'P 1'
#
loop_
_entity.id
_entity.type
_entity.pdbx_description
1 polymer ?
#
loop_
_entity_poly.entity_id
_entity_poly.type
_entity_poly.pdbx_seq_one_letter_code
_entity_poly.pdbx_strand_id
1 'polypeptide(L)'
;MALEFSWAAVSIPVVHERFVSLFERLGVKDVQFIPAQVEGYAGPFFILNTLCTLRCIDDARCEEVQYFKPEDEQPEKVGEYKFIAGLRIDPTKVEGTRIFRPWGWTGSLIISEDLKQALEAERITGTRFIEV
;
A
#
# COMPACT_ATOMS: atom_id res chain seq x y z
N MET A 1 2.28 -0.14 -24.13
CA MET A 1 3.36 0.03 -23.12
C MET A 1 2.94 -0.73 -21.88
N ALA A 2 3.84 -1.50 -21.28
CA ALA A 2 3.56 -2.21 -20.02
C ALA A 2 3.56 -1.20 -18.85
N LEU A 3 2.63 -1.36 -17.91
CA LEU A 3 2.64 -0.59 -16.66
C LEU A 3 3.65 -1.22 -15.70
N GLU A 4 4.49 -0.42 -15.07
CA GLU A 4 5.48 -0.90 -14.09
C GLU A 4 4.87 -1.20 -12.71
N PHE A 5 3.60 -0.86 -12.54
CA PHE A 5 2.77 -1.15 -11.38
C PHE A 5 1.34 -1.47 -11.83
N SER A 6 0.75 -2.54 -11.29
CA SER A 6 -0.65 -2.90 -11.52
C SER A 6 -1.32 -3.42 -10.23
N TRP A 7 -2.61 -3.09 -10.07
CA TRP A 7 -3.47 -3.61 -9.01
C TRP A 7 -4.06 -4.96 -9.43
N ALA A 8 -3.67 -6.05 -8.76
CA ALA A 8 -4.34 -7.34 -8.91
C ALA A 8 -5.45 -7.50 -7.85
N ALA A 9 -6.37 -8.46 -8.06
CA ALA A 9 -7.51 -8.70 -7.17
C ALA A 9 -7.07 -8.82 -5.70
N VAL A 10 -7.67 -7.95 -4.87
CA VAL A 10 -7.38 -7.69 -3.45
C VAL A 10 -5.99 -7.09 -3.16
N SER A 11 -5.80 -5.82 -3.51
CA SER A 11 -4.78 -4.92 -2.93
C SER A 11 -3.31 -5.36 -2.96
N ILE A 12 -2.98 -6.36 -3.78
CA ILE A 12 -1.63 -6.89 -3.94
C ILE A 12 -0.97 -6.16 -5.13
N PRO A 13 0.06 -5.33 -4.88
CA PRO A 13 0.76 -4.67 -5.94
C PRO A 13 1.65 -5.65 -6.70
N VAL A 14 1.56 -5.62 -8.02
CA VAL A 14 2.52 -6.29 -8.91
C VAL A 14 3.44 -5.21 -9.49
N VAL A 15 4.75 -5.42 -9.36
CA VAL A 15 5.78 -4.46 -9.76
C VAL A 15 6.79 -5.07 -10.72
N HIS A 16 7.35 -4.25 -11.60
CA HIS A 16 8.44 -4.62 -12.51
C HIS A 16 9.82 -4.55 -11.82
N GLU A 17 10.86 -5.22 -12.35
CA GLU A 17 12.24 -5.20 -11.81
C GLU A 17 12.82 -3.80 -11.56
N ARG A 18 12.39 -2.79 -12.33
CA ARG A 18 12.83 -1.40 -12.13
C ARG A 18 12.42 -0.86 -10.76
N PHE A 19 11.24 -1.25 -10.27
CA PHE A 19 10.76 -0.91 -8.94
C PHE A 19 11.61 -1.61 -7.87
N VAL A 20 11.89 -2.90 -8.06
CA VAL A 20 12.74 -3.70 -7.16
C VAL A 20 14.13 -3.08 -7.03
N SER A 21 14.77 -2.79 -8.16
CA SER A 21 16.10 -2.20 -8.23
C SER A 21 16.18 -0.84 -7.51
N LEU A 22 15.13 -0.02 -7.62
CA LEU A 22 15.03 1.25 -6.88
C LEU A 22 14.96 1.01 -5.38
N PHE A 23 14.10 0.09 -4.93
CA PHE A 23 13.91 -0.20 -3.51
C PHE A 23 15.16 -0.78 -2.86
N GLU A 24 15.88 -1.66 -3.58
CA GLU A 24 17.18 -2.20 -3.15
C GLU A 24 18.23 -1.09 -3.02
N ARG A 25 18.35 -0.22 -4.03
CA ARG A 25 19.30 0.91 -4.01
C ARG A 25 19.01 1.90 -2.88
N LEU A 26 17.73 2.10 -2.55
CA LEU A 26 17.30 2.96 -1.45
C LEU A 26 17.34 2.26 -0.08
N GLY A 27 17.73 0.98 -0.03
CA GLY A 27 17.87 0.21 1.21
C GLY A 27 16.55 -0.01 1.95
N VAL A 28 15.42 -0.12 1.24
CA VAL A 28 14.11 -0.38 1.85
C VAL A 28 14.05 -1.83 2.32
N LYS A 29 13.81 -2.06 3.63
CA LYS A 29 13.88 -3.39 4.25
C LYS A 29 12.53 -4.05 4.54
N ASP A 30 11.48 -3.26 4.76
CA ASP A 30 10.17 -3.75 5.22
C ASP A 30 9.30 -4.32 4.08
N VAL A 31 9.94 -4.93 3.08
CA VAL A 31 9.31 -5.47 1.88
C VAL A 31 9.92 -6.81 1.47
N GLN A 32 9.11 -7.62 0.81
CA GLN A 32 9.54 -8.78 0.05
C GLN A 32 9.07 -8.63 -1.40
N PHE A 33 9.91 -9.09 -2.32
CA PHE A 33 9.57 -9.19 -3.74
C PHE A 33 9.48 -10.67 -4.10
N ILE A 34 8.27 -11.14 -4.37
CA ILE A 34 8.00 -12.55 -4.69
C ILE A 34 7.89 -12.66 -6.21
N PRO A 35 8.75 -13.42 -6.90
CA PRO A 35 8.69 -13.56 -8.36
C PRO A 35 7.31 -14.01 -8.84
N ALA A 36 6.81 -13.37 -9.88
CA ALA A 36 5.52 -13.65 -10.49
C ALA A 36 5.60 -13.58 -12.02
N GLN A 37 4.77 -14.37 -12.68
CA GLN A 37 4.58 -14.29 -14.13
C GLN A 37 3.28 -13.55 -14.42
N VAL A 38 3.35 -12.53 -15.29
CA VAL A 38 2.17 -11.79 -15.75
C VAL A 38 1.88 -12.22 -17.18
N GLU A 39 0.74 -12.87 -17.39
CA GLU A 39 0.33 -13.32 -18.72
C GLU A 39 0.20 -12.13 -19.68
N GLY A 40 0.72 -12.29 -20.91
CA GLY A 40 0.69 -11.26 -21.95
C GLY A 40 1.77 -10.17 -21.83
N TYR A 41 2.64 -10.22 -20.82
CA TYR A 41 3.74 -9.27 -20.66
C TYR A 41 5.09 -9.99 -20.56
N ALA A 42 6.10 -9.47 -21.24
CA ALA A 42 7.47 -9.93 -21.13
C ALA A 42 8.18 -9.17 -20.00
N GLY A 43 9.05 -9.87 -19.26
CA GLY A 43 9.90 -9.28 -18.22
C GLY A 43 9.67 -9.89 -16.84
N PRO A 44 10.62 -9.69 -15.91
CA PRO A 44 10.48 -10.15 -14.54
C PRO A 44 9.53 -9.22 -13.76
N PHE A 45 8.46 -9.82 -13.26
CA PHE A 45 7.50 -9.18 -12.38
C PHE A 45 7.57 -9.80 -10.99
N PHE A 46 7.14 -9.02 -10.00
CA PHE A 46 7.17 -9.41 -8.60
C PHE A 46 5.91 -8.94 -7.91
N ILE A 47 5.39 -9.75 -7.00
CA ILE A 47 4.45 -9.29 -6.00
C ILE A 47 5.23 -8.51 -4.94
N LEU A 48 4.84 -7.26 -4.69
CA LEU A 48 5.34 -6.46 -3.59
C LEU A 48 4.55 -6.79 -2.32
N ASN A 49 5.17 -7.50 -1.40
CA ASN A 49 4.61 -7.77 -0.09
C ASN A 49 5.25 -6.84 0.96
N THR A 50 4.46 -6.08 1.70
CA THR A 50 4.94 -5.28 2.82
C THR A 50 4.96 -6.11 4.09
N LEU A 51 6.04 -6.03 4.86
CA LEU A 51 6.18 -6.73 6.12
C LEU A 51 5.71 -5.89 7.33
N CYS A 52 5.46 -4.60 7.13
CA CYS A 52 5.08 -3.68 8.20
C CYS A 52 3.58 -3.35 8.15
N THR A 53 2.88 -3.60 9.25
CA THR A 53 1.47 -3.23 9.45
C THR A 53 1.33 -2.46 10.76
N LEU A 54 0.73 -1.26 10.70
CA LEU A 54 0.72 -0.30 11.82
C LEU A 54 -0.70 0.15 12.17
N ARG A 55 -1.01 0.27 13.47
CA ARG A 55 -2.27 0.85 13.98
C ARG A 55 -2.19 2.38 14.00
N CYS A 56 -2.16 3.00 12.83
CA CYS A 56 -1.86 4.42 12.66
C CYS A 56 -3.03 5.29 12.17
N ILE A 57 -4.19 4.71 11.83
CA ILE A 57 -5.33 5.49 11.34
C ILE A 57 -5.79 6.43 12.45
N ASP A 58 -6.03 7.68 12.09
CA ASP A 58 -6.58 8.71 12.97
C ASP A 58 -8.04 8.96 12.61
N ASP A 59 -8.90 8.11 13.16
CA ASP A 59 -10.35 8.15 12.95
C ASP A 59 -10.96 9.55 13.13
N ALA A 60 -10.45 10.33 14.07
CA ALA A 60 -10.98 11.65 14.40
C ALA A 60 -10.64 12.70 13.33
N ARG A 61 -9.61 12.46 12.52
CA ARG A 61 -9.20 13.35 11.42
C ARG A 61 -9.64 12.85 10.04
N CYS A 62 -10.07 11.61 9.91
CA CYS A 62 -10.71 11.11 8.69
C CYS A 62 -12.01 11.87 8.41
N GLU A 63 -12.38 12.01 7.13
CA GLU A 63 -13.65 12.65 6.75
C GLU A 63 -14.86 11.81 7.17
N GLU A 64 -14.75 10.49 7.01
CA GLU A 64 -15.75 9.53 7.46
C GLU A 64 -15.09 8.20 7.79
N VAL A 65 -15.54 7.56 8.87
CA VAL A 65 -15.18 6.19 9.23
C VAL A 65 -16.45 5.41 9.55
N GLN A 66 -16.64 4.30 8.86
CA GLN A 66 -17.69 3.34 9.18
C GLN A 66 -17.05 2.01 9.58
N TYR A 67 -17.64 1.39 10.59
CA TYR A 67 -17.31 0.06 11.06
C TYR A 67 -18.44 -0.90 10.72
N PHE A 68 -18.10 -2.17 10.53
CA PHE A 68 -19.12 -3.21 10.48
C PHE A 68 -19.82 -3.29 11.83
N LYS A 69 -21.16 -3.26 11.79
CA LYS A 69 -22.02 -3.38 12.96
C LYS A 69 -22.77 -4.72 12.94
N PRO A 70 -23.35 -5.17 14.07
CA PRO A 70 -24.12 -6.41 14.10
C PRO A 70 -25.25 -6.47 13.06
N GLU A 71 -25.82 -5.33 12.70
CA GLU A 71 -26.91 -5.23 11.72
C GLU A 71 -26.45 -5.46 10.27
N ASP A 72 -25.14 -5.50 10.00
CA ASP A 72 -24.58 -5.74 8.66
C ASP A 72 -24.52 -7.23 8.27
N GLU A 73 -25.05 -8.12 9.12
CA GLU A 73 -25.15 -9.59 8.90
C GLU A 73 -23.80 -10.28 8.60
N GLN A 74 -22.69 -9.68 9.01
CA GLN A 74 -21.31 -10.19 8.88
C GLN A 74 -20.63 -10.23 10.28
N PRO A 75 -21.00 -11.20 11.13
CA PRO A 75 -20.56 -11.23 12.53
C PRO A 75 -19.04 -11.32 12.68
N GLU A 76 -18.34 -11.93 11.72
CA GLU A 76 -16.88 -12.09 11.72
C GLU A 76 -16.12 -10.78 11.50
N LYS A 77 -16.79 -9.75 10.95
CA LYS A 77 -16.18 -8.44 10.65
C LYS A 77 -16.56 -7.35 11.64
N VAL A 78 -17.45 -7.62 12.58
CA VAL A 78 -17.95 -6.59 13.52
C VAL A 78 -16.78 -5.92 14.25
N GLY A 79 -16.71 -4.59 14.17
CA GLY A 79 -15.60 -3.80 14.70
C GLY A 79 -14.41 -3.61 13.76
N GLU A 80 -14.39 -4.25 12.58
CA GLU A 80 -13.44 -3.94 11.50
C GLU A 80 -13.90 -2.74 10.69
N TYR A 81 -12.94 -2.06 10.04
CA TYR A 81 -13.24 -0.97 9.13
C TYR A 81 -14.06 -1.46 7.94
N LYS A 82 -15.21 -0.83 7.73
CA LYS A 82 -16.10 -1.07 6.60
C LYS A 82 -15.88 -0.07 5.48
N PHE A 83 -15.68 1.19 5.84
CA PHE A 83 -15.48 2.29 4.90
C PHE A 83 -14.67 3.41 5.55
N ILE A 84 -13.78 4.03 4.78
CA ILE A 84 -13.03 5.22 5.18
C ILE A 84 -13.03 6.21 4.02
N ALA A 85 -13.48 7.43 4.27
CA ALA A 85 -13.29 8.58 3.38
C ALA A 85 -12.25 9.53 3.97
N GLY A 86 -11.42 10.13 3.09
CA GLY A 86 -10.38 11.07 3.50
C GLY A 86 -9.41 10.50 4.53
N LEU A 87 -8.83 9.32 4.26
CA LEU A 87 -7.92 8.61 5.17
C LEU A 87 -6.86 9.54 5.74
N ARG A 88 -6.81 9.65 7.08
CA ARG A 88 -5.75 10.32 7.84
C ARG A 88 -5.01 9.36 8.74
N ILE A 89 -3.71 9.58 8.90
CA ILE A 89 -2.86 8.83 9.82
C ILE A 89 -2.26 9.73 10.90
N ASP A 90 -1.98 9.16 12.05
CA ASP A 90 -1.21 9.75 13.13
C ASP A 90 0.29 9.62 12.83
N PRO A 91 1.01 10.72 12.51
CA PRO A 91 2.42 10.68 12.15
C PRO A 91 3.32 10.14 13.27
N THR A 92 2.90 10.30 14.53
CA THR A 92 3.67 9.83 15.70
C THR A 92 3.72 8.30 15.78
N LYS A 93 2.82 7.61 15.07
CA LYS A 93 2.72 6.14 15.04
C LYS A 93 3.44 5.50 13.86
N VAL A 94 4.10 6.28 13.00
CA VAL A 94 4.75 5.81 11.77
C VAL A 94 6.20 6.25 11.63
N GLU A 95 6.78 6.84 12.68
CA GLU A 95 8.15 7.36 12.66
C GLU A 95 9.16 6.30 12.22
N GLY A 96 10.07 6.70 11.31
CA GLY A 96 11.10 5.83 10.76
C GLY A 96 10.62 4.78 9.76
N THR A 97 9.31 4.61 9.57
CA THR A 97 8.77 3.63 8.62
C THR A 97 8.56 4.27 7.25
N ARG A 98 9.17 3.69 6.21
CA ARG A 98 9.10 4.24 4.85
C ARG A 98 8.00 3.63 4.01
N ILE A 99 7.52 2.42 4.33
CA ILE A 99 6.46 1.72 3.62
C ILE A 99 5.73 0.76 4.57
N PHE A 100 4.39 0.78 4.57
CA PHE A 100 3.57 -0.06 5.45
C PHE A 100 2.10 -0.11 5.01
N ARG A 101 1.32 -0.98 5.66
CA ARG A 101 -0.14 -0.99 5.56
C ARG A 101 -0.78 -0.57 6.89
N PRO A 102 -1.87 0.22 6.86
CA PRO A 102 -2.67 0.44 8.05
C PRO A 102 -3.32 -0.87 8.51
N TRP A 103 -3.26 -1.14 9.81
CA TRP A 103 -3.94 -2.26 10.42
C TRP A 103 -5.46 -2.11 10.23
N GLY A 104 -6.14 -3.20 9.86
CA GLY A 104 -7.58 -3.20 9.63
C GLY A 104 -8.02 -2.54 8.32
N TRP A 105 -7.11 -1.95 7.53
CA TRP A 105 -7.41 -1.34 6.23
C TRP A 105 -6.38 -1.73 5.17
N THR A 106 -6.50 -2.97 4.69
CA THR A 106 -5.53 -3.59 3.77
C THR A 106 -5.57 -3.01 2.35
N GLY A 107 -6.57 -2.19 2.04
CA GLY A 107 -6.75 -1.48 0.77
C GLY A 107 -5.72 -0.40 0.50
N SER A 108 -4.93 0.02 1.48
CA SER A 108 -3.97 1.12 1.31
C SER A 108 -2.53 0.65 1.53
N LEU A 109 -1.65 1.09 0.65
CA LEU A 109 -0.20 0.98 0.80
C LEU A 109 0.34 2.39 1.03
N ILE A 110 0.86 2.67 2.22
CA ILE A 110 1.38 3.98 2.57
C ILE A 110 2.88 3.97 2.38
N ILE A 111 3.40 5.03 1.75
CA ILE A 111 4.83 5.27 1.59
C ILE A 111 5.17 6.66 2.12
N SER A 112 6.40 6.78 2.58
CA SER A 112 7.04 8.06 2.92
C SER A 112 7.21 8.95 1.69
N GLU A 113 7.24 10.26 1.91
CA GLU A 113 7.38 11.26 0.85
C GLU A 113 8.70 11.10 0.08
N ASP A 114 9.80 10.71 0.73
CA ASP A 114 11.07 10.48 0.05
C ASP A 114 11.02 9.27 -0.90
N LEU A 115 10.27 8.21 -0.56
CA LEU A 115 10.02 7.11 -1.50
C LEU A 115 9.15 7.55 -2.67
N LYS A 116 8.12 8.35 -2.43
CA LYS A 116 7.29 8.93 -3.50
C LYS A 116 8.16 9.74 -4.48
N GLN A 117 8.98 10.66 -3.96
CA GLN A 117 9.85 11.49 -4.78
C GLN A 117 10.85 10.67 -5.58
N ALA A 118 11.41 9.59 -5.00
CA ALA A 118 12.31 8.71 -5.72
C ALA A 118 11.60 7.93 -6.86
N LEU A 119 10.37 7.46 -6.62
CA LEU A 119 9.53 6.82 -7.65
C LEU A 119 9.22 7.77 -8.81
N GLU A 120 8.87 9.01 -8.50
CA GLU A 120 8.60 10.06 -9.49
C GLU A 120 9.86 10.46 -10.27
N ALA A 121 11.00 10.61 -9.59
CA ALA A 121 12.27 10.94 -10.21
C ALA A 121 12.76 9.86 -11.19
N GLU A 122 12.55 8.59 -10.85
CA GLU A 122 12.81 7.43 -11.73
C GLU A 122 11.75 7.23 -12.82
N ARG A 123 10.69 8.06 -12.80
CA ARG A 123 9.55 7.98 -13.74
C ARG A 123 8.94 6.58 -13.77
N ILE A 124 8.80 5.96 -12.59
CA ILE A 124 8.08 4.70 -12.47
C ILE A 124 6.62 4.93 -12.88
N THR A 125 6.16 4.14 -13.83
CA THR A 125 4.83 4.25 -14.42
C THR A 125 3.78 3.46 -13.64
N GLY A 126 2.51 3.81 -13.79
CA GLY A 126 1.39 3.13 -13.13
C GLY A 126 1.15 3.51 -11.68
N THR A 127 2.01 4.32 -11.07
CA THR A 127 1.81 4.83 -9.70
C THR A 127 0.82 6.00 -9.67
N ARG A 128 -0.02 6.04 -8.64
CA ARG A 128 -0.86 7.20 -8.29
C ARG A 128 -0.78 7.40 -6.78
N PHE A 129 -0.51 8.65 -6.37
CA PHE A 129 -0.37 9.01 -4.97
C PHE A 129 -1.53 9.91 -4.53
N ILE A 130 -1.96 9.71 -3.29
CA ILE A 130 -2.94 10.54 -2.58
C ILE A 130 -2.34 10.80 -1.21
N GLU A 131 -2.32 12.06 -0.79
CA GLU A 131 -1.84 12.47 0.53
C GLU A 131 -2.82 12.02 1.61
N VAL A 132 -2.29 11.47 2.71
CA VAL A 132 -3.04 10.95 3.86
C VAL A 132 -2.55 11.62 5.15
#